data_AF-A0A920MT11-F1
#
_entry.id   AF-A0A920MT11-F1
#
_cell.length_a   1.000
_cell.length_b   1.000
_cell.length_c   1.000
_cell.angle_alpha   90.00
_cell.angle_beta   90.00
_cell.angle_gamma   90.00
#
_symmetry.space_group_name_H-M   'P 1'
#
loop_
_entity.id
_entity.type
_entity.pdbx_description
1 polymer ?
#
loop_
_entity_poly.entity_id
_entity_poly.type
_entity_poly.pdbx_seq_one_letter_code
_entity_poly.pdbx_strand_id
1 'polypeptide(L)'
;MIIMAFFFTAVASYIVGLVGNSNSPVSGMTITAVLFTGGLLYVFGFSGTEGMVATLGVAAIVCCAACTSGDVCNDLKTGQIVGATPYRQQIMQIIGVAVASLVMAPILQLLHDNTPGGIGGRELAAPQAGLFASLADGFFGTGNLPLDMVIIGAVIGIIILVADYLLVSSGRAGSFRLHLMPIAVGMYLPFGLSTPILVGGLLAHFILSKNNSDKDPDSILQNGIFFRLV
;
A
#
# COMPACT_ATOMS: atom_id res chain seq x y z
N MET A 1 16.03 1.31 10.35
CA MET A 1 15.00 2.37 10.21
C MET A 1 15.38 3.45 9.22
N ILE A 2 16.35 4.33 9.51
CA ILE A 2 16.72 5.48 8.63
C ILE A 2 17.09 5.03 7.21
N ILE A 3 17.94 4.01 7.09
CA ILE A 3 18.38 3.47 5.80
C ILE A 3 17.19 2.96 4.98
N MET A 4 16.32 2.15 5.59
CA MET A 4 15.12 1.60 4.94
C MET A 4 14.15 2.70 4.52
N ALA A 5 13.89 3.67 5.41
CA ALA A 5 13.02 4.80 5.12
C ALA A 5 13.56 5.62 3.95
N PHE A 6 14.86 5.89 3.89
CA PHE A 6 15.49 6.64 2.80
C PHE A 6 15.33 5.96 1.42
N PHE A 7 15.54 4.64 1.34
CA PHE A 7 15.36 3.94 0.06
C PHE A 7 13.89 3.83 -0.34
N PHE A 8 13.00 3.56 0.62
CA PHE A 8 11.57 3.45 0.32
C PHE A 8 10.91 4.78 0.00
N THR A 9 11.37 5.92 0.54
CA THR A 9 10.86 7.23 0.13
C THR A 9 11.18 7.52 -1.34
N ALA A 10 12.40 7.21 -1.79
CA ALA A 10 12.77 7.39 -3.19
C ALA A 10 11.89 6.54 -4.15
N VAL A 11 11.67 5.27 -3.80
CA VAL A 11 10.81 4.37 -4.57
C VAL A 11 9.35 4.82 -4.53
N ALA A 12 8.84 5.19 -3.35
CA ALA A 12 7.47 5.65 -3.17
C ALA A 12 7.20 6.93 -3.98
N SER A 13 8.03 7.96 -3.84
CA SER A 13 7.93 9.21 -4.61
C SER A 13 7.95 8.98 -6.12
N TYR A 14 8.80 8.06 -6.61
CA TYR A 14 8.85 7.71 -8.03
C TYR A 14 7.56 7.03 -8.51
N ILE A 15 7.11 5.98 -7.82
CA ILE A 15 5.93 5.22 -8.22
C ILE A 15 4.67 6.09 -8.13
N VAL A 16 4.54 6.88 -7.06
CA VAL A 16 3.43 7.82 -6.88
C VAL A 16 3.46 8.91 -7.95
N GLY A 17 4.64 9.40 -8.35
CA GLY A 17 4.75 10.38 -9.43
C GLY A 17 4.26 9.86 -10.79
N LEU A 18 4.47 8.56 -11.06
CA LEU A 18 4.06 7.88 -12.29
C LEU A 18 2.58 7.44 -12.27
N VAL A 19 2.18 6.72 -11.22
CA VAL A 19 0.89 6.01 -11.17
C VAL A 19 -0.12 6.71 -10.26
N GLY A 20 0.31 7.65 -9.42
CA GLY A 20 -0.51 8.31 -8.40
C GLY A 20 -0.54 7.55 -7.08
N ASN A 21 -0.96 8.21 -5.99
CA ASN A 21 -0.87 7.62 -4.66
C ASN A 21 -1.84 6.43 -4.45
N SER A 22 -2.98 6.43 -5.12
CA SER A 22 -4.02 5.38 -4.98
C SER A 22 -3.58 3.98 -5.39
N ASN A 23 -2.60 3.85 -6.29
CA ASN A 23 -2.07 2.57 -6.76
C ASN A 23 -0.59 2.39 -6.34
N SER A 24 -0.16 3.09 -5.30
CA SER A 24 1.19 2.98 -4.80
C SER A 24 1.35 1.72 -3.92
N PRO A 25 2.49 1.01 -4.00
CA PRO A 25 2.69 -0.26 -3.31
C PRO A 25 3.02 -0.10 -1.82
N VAL A 26 2.40 0.85 -1.11
CA VAL A 26 2.76 1.18 0.29
C VAL A 26 2.61 -0.04 1.19
N SER A 27 1.52 -0.81 1.04
CA SER A 27 1.30 -2.02 1.83
C SER A 27 2.45 -3.03 1.69
N GLY A 28 2.93 -3.26 0.46
CA GLY A 28 4.07 -4.16 0.19
C GLY A 28 5.39 -3.63 0.76
N MET A 29 5.65 -2.32 0.65
CA MET A 29 6.84 -1.69 1.24
C MET A 29 6.85 -1.83 2.77
N THR A 30 5.70 -1.67 3.42
CA THR A 30 5.57 -1.83 4.87
C THR A 30 5.73 -3.28 5.31
N ILE A 31 5.12 -4.25 4.61
CA ILE A 31 5.29 -5.68 4.90
C ILE A 31 6.76 -6.08 4.77
N THR A 32 7.45 -5.62 3.73
CA THR A 32 8.88 -5.86 3.55
C THR A 32 9.70 -5.29 4.70
N ALA A 33 9.35 -4.09 5.18
CA ALA A 33 10.01 -3.49 6.34
C ALA A 33 9.80 -4.30 7.63
N VAL A 34 8.60 -4.85 7.84
CA VAL A 34 8.29 -5.75 8.98
C VAL A 34 9.10 -7.03 8.89
N LEU A 35 9.07 -7.73 7.75
CA LEU A 35 9.78 -9.00 7.57
C LEU A 35 11.30 -8.82 7.73
N PHE A 36 11.85 -7.76 7.14
CA PHE A 36 13.28 -7.46 7.24
C PHE A 36 13.70 -7.09 8.67
N THR A 37 12.96 -6.19 9.32
CA THR A 37 13.27 -5.75 10.68
C THR A 37 13.04 -6.87 11.69
N GLY A 38 11.93 -7.59 11.55
CA GLY A 38 11.58 -8.74 12.39
C GLY A 38 12.62 -9.85 12.28
N GLY A 39 13.02 -10.22 11.06
CA GLY A 39 14.07 -11.19 10.83
C GLY A 39 15.42 -10.78 11.40
N LEU A 40 15.80 -9.50 11.26
CA LEU A 40 17.04 -8.97 11.80
C LEU A 40 17.06 -8.97 13.34
N LEU A 41 15.98 -8.53 13.98
CA LEU A 41 15.85 -8.55 15.44
C LEU A 41 15.76 -9.99 15.99
N TYR A 42 15.12 -10.90 15.27
CA TYR A 42 15.09 -12.33 15.60
C TYR A 42 16.49 -12.94 15.59
N VAL A 43 17.31 -12.63 14.56
CA VAL A 43 18.71 -13.10 14.49
C VAL A 43 19.56 -12.52 15.63
N PHE A 44 19.28 -11.29 16.07
CA PHE A 44 19.94 -10.69 17.23
C PHE A 44 19.41 -11.18 18.59
N GLY A 45 18.45 -12.11 18.61
CA GLY A 45 17.95 -12.74 19.82
C GLY A 45 16.93 -11.91 20.61
N PHE A 46 16.35 -10.87 20.01
CA PHE A 46 15.23 -10.16 20.63
C PHE A 46 13.98 -11.06 20.63
N SER A 47 13.21 -11.03 21.72
CA SER A 47 12.01 -11.86 21.88
C SER A 47 10.91 -11.15 22.67
N GLY A 48 9.69 -11.68 22.58
CA GLY A 48 8.53 -11.17 23.29
C GLY A 48 8.08 -9.79 22.82
N THR A 49 7.36 -9.10 23.70
CA THR A 49 6.68 -7.82 23.40
C THR A 49 7.65 -6.73 22.95
N GLU A 50 8.89 -6.73 23.45
CA GLU A 50 9.90 -5.75 23.07
C GLU A 50 10.26 -5.86 21.57
N GLY A 51 10.46 -7.08 21.07
CA GLY A 51 10.72 -7.34 19.65
C GLY A 51 9.54 -6.97 18.75
N MET A 52 8.31 -7.25 19.22
CA MET A 52 7.08 -6.88 18.50
C MET A 52 6.93 -5.36 18.36
N VAL A 53 7.06 -4.64 19.48
CA VAL A 53 6.94 -3.17 19.49
C VAL A 53 8.04 -2.53 18.67
N ALA A 54 9.29 -3.02 18.77
CA ALA A 54 10.40 -2.51 17.97
C ALA A 54 10.17 -2.71 16.46
N THR A 55 9.74 -3.92 16.06
CA THR A 55 9.51 -4.25 14.64
C THR A 55 8.36 -3.43 14.06
N LEU A 56 7.22 -3.40 14.75
CA LEU A 56 6.05 -2.63 14.31
C LEU A 56 6.34 -1.11 14.33
N GLY A 57 7.11 -0.63 15.31
CA GLY A 57 7.54 0.77 15.37
C GLY A 57 8.41 1.19 14.17
N VAL A 58 9.38 0.37 13.80
CA VAL A 58 10.20 0.62 12.60
C VAL A 58 9.34 0.58 11.34
N ALA A 59 8.44 -0.40 11.21
CA ALA A 59 7.54 -0.50 10.08
C ALA A 59 6.59 0.69 9.96
N ALA A 60 6.04 1.17 11.08
CA ALA A 60 5.18 2.35 11.12
C ALA A 60 5.92 3.60 10.62
N ILE A 61 7.16 3.81 11.08
CA ILE A 61 7.98 4.95 10.64
C ILE A 61 8.31 4.87 9.15
N VAL A 62 8.68 3.68 8.66
CA VAL A 62 8.94 3.44 7.23
C VAL A 62 7.68 3.67 6.39
N CYS A 63 6.52 3.17 6.84
CA CYS A 63 5.24 3.35 6.18
C CYS A 63 4.86 4.83 6.08
N CYS A 64 4.95 5.57 7.19
CA CYS A 64 4.66 7.00 7.22
C CYS A 64 5.62 7.76 6.30
N ALA A 65 6.93 7.49 6.36
CA ALA A 65 7.90 8.14 5.49
C ALA A 65 7.60 7.90 4.00
N ALA A 66 7.37 6.64 3.61
CA ALA A 66 7.05 6.28 2.22
C ALA A 66 5.76 6.95 1.75
N CYS A 67 4.68 6.86 2.53
CA CYS A 67 3.38 7.45 2.19
C CYS A 67 3.47 8.98 2.07
N THR A 68 4.00 9.65 3.10
CA THR A 68 4.13 11.12 3.10
C THR A 68 5.02 11.61 1.97
N SER A 69 6.12 10.92 1.64
CA SER A 69 6.96 11.29 0.50
C SER A 69 6.24 11.18 -0.84
N GLY A 70 5.35 10.19 -0.98
CA GLY A 70 4.48 10.04 -2.15
C GLY A 70 3.48 11.18 -2.27
N ASP A 71 2.75 11.45 -1.18
CA ASP A 71 1.76 12.53 -1.10
C ASP A 71 2.39 13.90 -1.41
N VAL A 72 3.55 14.19 -0.81
CA VAL A 72 4.29 15.44 -1.05
C VAL A 72 4.61 15.58 -2.54
N CYS A 73 5.13 14.53 -3.20
CA CYS A 73 5.43 14.56 -4.63
C CYS A 73 4.19 14.78 -5.49
N ASN A 74 3.07 14.13 -5.15
CA ASN A 74 1.83 14.25 -5.89
C ASN A 74 1.19 15.65 -5.75
N ASP A 75 1.24 16.20 -4.55
CA ASP A 75 0.76 17.54 -4.23
C ASP A 75 1.62 18.63 -4.87
N LEU A 76 2.94 18.46 -4.92
CA LEU A 76 3.84 19.39 -5.61
C LEU A 76 3.62 19.35 -7.13
N LYS A 77 3.39 18.16 -7.70
CA LYS A 77 3.03 18.00 -9.12
C LYS A 77 1.71 18.72 -9.43
N THR A 78 0.68 18.45 -8.64
CA THR A 78 -0.64 19.09 -8.79
C THR A 78 -0.56 20.60 -8.56
N GLY A 79 0.24 21.00 -7.56
CA GLY A 79 0.55 22.38 -7.23
C GLY A 79 1.20 23.13 -8.39
N GLN A 80 2.18 22.53 -9.05
CA GLN A 80 2.78 23.12 -10.25
C GLN A 80 1.76 23.30 -11.38
N ILE A 81 0.88 22.31 -11.61
CA ILE A 81 -0.12 22.36 -12.69
C ILE A 81 -1.11 23.52 -12.47
N VAL A 82 -1.51 23.78 -11.21
CA VAL A 82 -2.46 24.85 -10.87
C VAL A 82 -1.78 26.19 -10.50
N GLY A 83 -0.46 26.30 -10.62
CA GLY A 83 0.30 27.52 -10.34
C GLY A 83 0.48 27.86 -8.85
N ALA A 84 0.38 26.87 -7.97
CA ALA A 84 0.58 27.03 -6.53
C ALA A 84 2.06 27.25 -6.15
N THR A 85 2.29 27.96 -5.04
CA THR A 85 3.65 28.18 -4.51
C THR A 85 4.10 26.95 -3.69
N PRO A 86 5.21 26.27 -4.07
CA PRO A 86 5.64 25.02 -3.43
C PRO A 86 5.96 25.20 -1.93
N TYR A 87 6.54 26.34 -1.56
CA TYR A 87 6.85 26.66 -0.17
C TYR A 87 5.62 26.65 0.74
N ARG A 88 4.49 27.21 0.26
CA ARG A 88 3.24 27.23 1.03
C ARG A 88 2.62 25.84 1.17
N GLN A 89 2.73 25.01 0.12
CA GLN A 89 2.23 23.63 0.16
C GLN A 89 3.00 22.79 1.18
N GLN A 90 4.33 22.89 1.20
CA GLN A 90 5.16 22.13 2.12
C GLN A 90 4.89 22.50 3.59
N ILE A 91 4.70 23.78 3.89
CA ILE A 91 4.31 24.22 5.25
C ILE A 91 2.96 23.60 5.65
N MET A 92 1.96 23.68 4.77
CA MET A 92 0.63 23.15 5.06
C MET A 92 0.64 21.62 5.23
N GLN A 93 1.48 20.89 4.49
CA GLN A 93 1.66 19.45 4.66
C GLN A 93 2.30 19.11 6.01
N ILE A 94 3.34 19.84 6.42
CA ILE A 94 3.96 19.64 7.74
C ILE A 94 2.95 19.86 8.86
N ILE A 95 2.17 20.94 8.77
CA ILE A 95 1.09 21.24 9.73
C ILE A 95 0.03 20.13 9.70
N GLY A 96 -0.39 19.71 8.52
CA GLY A 96 -1.39 18.65 8.34
C GLY A 96 -0.96 17.33 8.97
N VAL A 97 0.28 16.89 8.73
CA VAL A 97 0.85 15.67 9.33
C VAL A 97 0.96 15.81 10.86
N ALA A 98 1.40 16.96 11.36
CA ALA A 98 1.50 17.20 12.80
C ALA A 98 0.12 17.12 13.48
N VAL A 99 -0.89 17.80 12.94
CA VAL A 99 -2.26 17.76 13.47
C VAL A 99 -2.85 16.36 13.37
N ALA A 100 -2.71 15.69 12.22
CA ALA A 100 -3.21 14.33 12.03
C ALA A 100 -2.57 13.35 13.02
N SER A 101 -1.26 13.44 13.26
CA SER A 101 -0.57 12.55 14.21
C SER A 101 -1.10 12.66 15.64
N LEU A 102 -1.50 13.86 16.08
CA LEU A 102 -2.09 14.09 17.40
C LEU A 102 -3.55 13.65 17.48
N VAL A 103 -4.29 13.76 16.38
CA VAL A 103 -5.74 13.47 16.35
C VAL A 103 -6.00 11.98 16.16
N MET A 104 -5.18 11.27 15.39
CA MET A 104 -5.45 9.87 15.04
C MET A 104 -5.37 8.92 16.26
N ALA A 105 -4.38 9.06 17.12
CA ALA A 105 -4.21 8.18 18.28
C ALA A 105 -5.42 8.16 19.24
N PRO A 106 -5.95 9.30 19.73
CA PRO A 106 -7.11 9.29 20.62
C PRO A 106 -8.39 8.81 19.92
N ILE A 107 -8.56 9.08 18.62
CA ILE A 107 -9.70 8.57 17.85
C ILE A 107 -9.65 7.05 17.77
N LEU A 108 -8.48 6.47 17.46
CA LEU A 108 -8.31 5.03 17.39
C LEU A 108 -8.54 4.36 18.74
N GLN A 109 -8.05 4.94 19.83
CA GLN A 109 -8.32 4.45 21.19
C GLN A 109 -9.81 4.51 21.53
N LEU A 110 -10.47 5.63 21.24
CA LEU A 110 -11.90 5.79 21.48
C LEU A 110 -12.71 4.76 20.70
N LEU A 111 -12.38 4.49 19.43
CA LEU A 111 -13.04 3.45 18.64
C LEU A 111 -12.78 2.05 19.20
N HIS A 112 -11.55 1.77 19.63
CA HIS A 112 -11.19 0.47 20.18
C HIS A 112 -11.95 0.18 21.48
N ASP A 113 -12.02 1.15 22.39
CA ASP A 113 -12.61 0.98 23.72
C ASP A 113 -14.14 0.97 23.69
N ASN A 114 -14.77 1.71 22.76
CA ASN A 114 -16.22 1.88 22.71
C ASN A 114 -16.94 0.96 21.72
N THR A 115 -16.20 0.09 20.99
CA THR A 115 -16.81 -0.84 20.04
C THR A 115 -16.68 -2.28 20.54
N PRO A 116 -17.76 -3.09 20.55
CA PRO A 116 -17.68 -4.50 20.94
C PRO A 116 -16.66 -5.28 20.10
N GLY A 117 -15.63 -5.82 20.76
CA GLY A 117 -14.54 -6.55 20.13
C GLY A 117 -13.40 -5.68 19.58
N GLY A 118 -13.48 -4.35 19.75
CA GLY A 118 -12.43 -3.40 19.40
C GLY A 118 -12.02 -3.40 17.92
N ILE A 119 -10.91 -2.72 17.63
CA ILE A 119 -10.27 -2.76 16.30
C ILE A 119 -9.79 -4.19 16.02
N GLY A 120 -10.24 -4.76 14.91
CA GLY A 120 -10.03 -6.18 14.56
C GLY A 120 -11.23 -7.07 14.88
N GLY A 121 -12.24 -6.56 15.60
CA GLY A 121 -13.50 -7.26 15.86
C GLY A 121 -14.44 -7.32 14.65
N ARG A 122 -15.62 -7.90 14.83
CA ARG A 122 -16.63 -8.06 13.76
C ARG A 122 -17.16 -6.71 13.25
N GLU A 123 -17.33 -5.76 14.15
CA GLU A 123 -17.84 -4.41 13.86
C GLU A 123 -16.77 -3.54 13.18
N LEU A 124 -15.49 -3.67 13.60
CA LEU A 124 -14.34 -2.92 13.08
C LEU A 124 -13.28 -3.87 12.52
N ALA A 125 -13.62 -4.54 11.41
CA ALA A 125 -12.69 -5.46 10.76
C ALA A 125 -11.43 -4.73 10.27
N ALA A 126 -10.28 -5.12 10.80
CA ALA A 126 -8.98 -4.52 10.48
C ALA A 126 -8.02 -5.57 9.91
N PRO A 127 -8.27 -6.09 8.69
CA PRO A 127 -7.49 -7.20 8.12
C PRO A 127 -6.00 -6.88 7.96
N GLN A 128 -5.67 -5.63 7.60
CA GLN A 128 -4.28 -5.19 7.49
C GLN A 128 -3.58 -5.16 8.86
N ALA A 129 -4.25 -4.67 9.90
CA ALA A 129 -3.71 -4.68 11.26
C ALA A 129 -3.53 -6.11 11.79
N GLY A 130 -4.50 -7.00 11.51
CA GLY A 130 -4.41 -8.42 11.84
C GLY A 130 -3.24 -9.13 11.15
N LEU A 131 -2.94 -8.78 9.89
CA LEU A 131 -1.76 -9.28 9.19
C LEU A 131 -0.46 -8.83 9.89
N PHE A 132 -0.34 -7.54 10.24
CA PHE A 132 0.84 -7.04 10.95
C PHE A 132 1.00 -7.64 12.35
N ALA A 133 -0.10 -7.82 13.08
CA ALA A 133 -0.11 -8.52 14.37
C ALA A 133 0.37 -9.96 14.21
N SER A 134 -0.17 -10.71 13.24
CA SER A 134 0.23 -12.11 12.97
C SER A 134 1.71 -12.24 12.61
N LEU A 135 2.26 -11.28 11.84
CA LEU A 135 3.69 -11.24 11.52
C LEU A 135 4.54 -10.99 12.76
N ALA A 136 4.15 -10.02 13.61
CA ALA A 136 4.88 -9.71 14.85
C ALA A 136 4.85 -10.89 15.83
N ASP A 137 3.67 -11.50 16.02
CA ASP A 137 3.49 -12.69 16.85
C ASP A 137 4.28 -13.89 16.31
N GLY A 138 4.38 -14.05 14.99
CA GLY A 138 5.16 -15.13 14.38
C GLY A 138 6.67 -15.00 14.62
N PHE A 139 7.22 -13.77 14.66
CA PHE A 139 8.65 -13.57 14.91
C PHE A 139 9.03 -13.65 16.40
N PHE A 140 8.19 -13.12 17.28
CA PHE A 140 8.58 -12.87 18.68
C PHE A 140 7.64 -13.48 19.73
N GLY A 141 6.47 -13.97 19.30
CA GLY A 141 5.48 -14.60 20.16
C GLY A 141 5.67 -16.11 20.28
N THR A 142 4.60 -16.79 20.71
CA THR A 142 4.50 -18.25 20.76
C THR A 142 4.02 -18.87 19.44
N GLY A 143 3.61 -18.02 18.50
CA GLY A 143 3.18 -18.44 17.17
C GLY A 143 4.37 -18.95 16.37
N ASN A 144 4.17 -20.06 15.67
CA ASN A 144 5.15 -20.50 14.68
C ASN A 144 4.95 -19.62 13.44
N LEU A 145 5.96 -18.85 13.03
CA LEU A 145 5.89 -18.11 11.76
C LEU A 145 5.70 -19.14 10.64
N PRO A 146 4.63 -19.07 9.83
CA PRO A 146 4.43 -19.99 8.71
C PRO A 146 5.35 -19.57 7.56
N LEU A 147 6.65 -19.69 7.78
CA LEU A 147 7.70 -19.39 6.81
C LEU A 147 7.47 -20.14 5.51
N ASP A 148 6.94 -21.36 5.58
CA ASP A 148 6.53 -22.14 4.41
C ASP A 148 5.52 -21.37 3.54
N MET A 149 4.51 -20.73 4.14
CA MET A 149 3.53 -19.93 3.41
C MET A 149 4.15 -18.65 2.83
N VAL A 150 5.06 -18.00 3.57
CA VAL A 150 5.79 -16.81 3.09
C VAL A 150 6.66 -17.17 1.89
N ILE A 151 7.37 -18.30 1.95
CA ILE A 151 8.22 -18.81 0.86
C ILE A 151 7.37 -19.19 -0.34
N ILE A 152 6.26 -19.90 -0.14
CA ILE A 152 5.31 -20.23 -1.22
C ILE A 152 4.80 -18.95 -1.88
N GLY A 153 4.41 -17.94 -1.11
CA GLY A 153 3.99 -16.64 -1.62
C GLY A 153 5.07 -15.94 -2.45
N ALA A 154 6.32 -15.97 -1.98
CA ALA A 154 7.47 -15.41 -2.70
C ALA A 154 7.71 -16.16 -4.04
N VAL A 155 7.63 -17.49 -4.03
CA VAL A 155 7.78 -18.32 -5.24
C VAL A 155 6.66 -18.04 -6.24
N ILE A 156 5.40 -17.97 -5.80
CA ILE A 156 4.27 -17.60 -6.66
C ILE A 156 4.48 -16.20 -7.24
N GLY A 157 4.93 -15.23 -6.44
CA GLY A 157 5.24 -13.89 -6.91
C GLY A 157 6.31 -13.87 -8.00
N ILE A 158 7.39 -14.65 -7.85
CA ILE A 158 8.44 -14.81 -8.87
C ILE A 158 7.86 -15.45 -10.13
N ILE A 159 7.03 -16.49 -10.01
CA ILE A 159 6.39 -17.16 -11.16
C ILE A 159 5.53 -16.17 -11.95
N ILE A 160 4.71 -15.36 -11.26
CA ILE A 160 3.86 -14.34 -11.90
C ILE A 160 4.73 -13.30 -12.62
N LEU A 161 5.80 -12.84 -11.97
CA LEU A 161 6.71 -11.85 -12.55
C LEU A 161 7.43 -12.38 -13.80
N VAL A 162 7.89 -13.64 -13.76
CA VAL A 162 8.49 -14.30 -14.93
C VAL A 162 7.46 -14.52 -16.03
N ALA A 163 6.23 -14.92 -15.69
CA ALA A 163 5.15 -15.09 -16.66
C ALA A 163 4.80 -13.76 -17.35
N ASP A 164 4.70 -12.65 -16.60
CA ASP A 164 4.47 -11.32 -17.16
C ASP A 164 5.63 -10.91 -18.09
N TYR A 165 6.88 -11.09 -17.67
CA TYR A 165 8.06 -10.82 -18.50
C TYR A 165 8.05 -11.63 -19.80
N LEU A 166 7.73 -12.93 -19.74
CA LEU A 166 7.66 -13.81 -20.90
C LEU A 166 6.50 -13.43 -21.84
N LEU A 167 5.35 -13.01 -21.30
CA LEU A 167 4.21 -12.54 -22.08
C LEU A 167 4.54 -11.25 -22.85
N VAL A 168 5.24 -10.32 -22.20
CA VAL A 168 5.73 -9.09 -22.82
C VAL A 168 6.79 -9.40 -23.87
N SER A 169 7.77 -10.26 -23.56
CA SER A 169 8.87 -10.62 -24.48
C SER A 169 8.42 -11.45 -25.68
N SER A 170 7.32 -12.20 -25.58
CA SER A 170 6.81 -13.05 -26.67
C SER A 170 5.93 -12.30 -27.68
N GLY A 171 5.74 -10.98 -27.51
CA GLY A 171 4.93 -10.16 -28.42
C GLY A 171 3.43 -10.49 -28.44
N ARG A 172 2.97 -11.41 -27.59
CA ARG A 172 1.55 -11.76 -27.39
C ARG A 172 0.80 -10.80 -26.46
N ALA A 173 1.53 -9.90 -25.80
CA ALA A 173 0.98 -8.84 -24.97
C ALA A 173 0.36 -7.71 -25.83
N GLY A 174 -0.72 -7.99 -26.55
CA GLY A 174 -1.46 -6.94 -27.25
C GLY A 174 -2.12 -5.94 -26.29
N SER A 175 -2.81 -6.44 -25.24
CA SER A 175 -3.55 -5.61 -24.27
C SER A 175 -3.53 -6.14 -22.82
N PHE A 176 -3.16 -7.41 -22.60
CA PHE A 176 -3.21 -8.04 -21.28
C PHE A 176 -1.83 -8.05 -20.62
N ARG A 177 -1.70 -7.37 -19.48
CA ARG A 177 -0.50 -7.38 -18.62
C ARG A 177 -0.86 -7.93 -17.24
N LEU A 178 -0.07 -8.88 -16.75
CA LEU A 178 -0.23 -9.46 -15.42
C LEU A 178 0.52 -8.59 -14.42
N HIS A 179 -0.07 -7.45 -14.08
CA HIS A 179 0.48 -6.60 -13.03
C HIS A 179 0.39 -7.34 -11.68
N LEU A 180 1.55 -7.53 -11.04
CA LEU A 180 1.67 -8.22 -9.75
C LEU A 180 0.83 -7.54 -8.65
N MET A 181 0.71 -6.21 -8.69
CA MET A 181 0.07 -5.41 -7.66
C MET A 181 -1.45 -5.66 -7.55
N PRO A 182 -2.27 -5.53 -8.63
CA PRO A 182 -3.69 -5.90 -8.59
C PRO A 182 -3.94 -7.35 -8.16
N ILE A 183 -3.09 -8.29 -8.59
CA ILE A 183 -3.22 -9.70 -8.23
C ILE A 183 -3.01 -9.88 -6.72
N ALA A 184 -1.93 -9.33 -6.17
CA ALA A 184 -1.65 -9.39 -4.73
C ALA A 184 -2.77 -8.71 -3.91
N VAL A 185 -3.25 -7.54 -4.37
CA VAL A 185 -4.33 -6.80 -3.72
C VAL A 185 -5.64 -7.59 -3.71
N GLY A 186 -5.99 -8.20 -4.84
CA GLY A 186 -7.19 -9.05 -4.96
C GLY A 186 -7.14 -10.30 -4.08
N MET A 187 -5.96 -10.83 -3.80
CA MET A 187 -5.78 -12.00 -2.92
C MET A 187 -5.93 -11.67 -1.43
N TYR A 188 -5.53 -10.48 -0.97
CA TYR A 188 -5.59 -10.15 0.46
C TYR A 188 -6.89 -9.42 0.87
N LEU A 189 -7.57 -8.75 -0.06
CA LEU A 189 -8.77 -7.97 0.27
C LEU A 189 -9.98 -8.87 0.53
N PRO A 190 -10.82 -8.53 1.52
CA PRO A 190 -12.12 -9.18 1.72
C PRO A 190 -12.99 -9.09 0.46
N PHE A 191 -13.76 -10.15 0.18
CA PHE A 191 -14.69 -10.18 -0.97
C PHE A 191 -15.63 -8.97 -1.05
N GLY A 192 -16.02 -8.41 0.10
CA GLY A 192 -16.85 -7.20 0.17
C GLY A 192 -16.20 -5.97 -0.45
N LEU A 193 -14.86 -5.86 -0.41
CA LEU A 193 -14.09 -4.79 -1.05
C LEU A 193 -13.68 -5.17 -2.48
N SER A 194 -13.34 -6.43 -2.74
CA SER A 194 -12.91 -6.87 -4.07
C SER A 194 -14.03 -6.79 -5.12
N THR A 195 -15.29 -7.00 -4.72
CA THR A 195 -16.45 -6.96 -5.62
C THR A 195 -16.70 -5.57 -6.24
N PRO A 196 -16.82 -4.47 -5.46
CA PRO A 196 -17.00 -3.14 -6.04
C PRO A 196 -15.81 -2.69 -6.89
N ILE A 197 -14.59 -3.10 -6.53
CA ILE A 197 -13.38 -2.87 -7.33
C ILE A 197 -13.50 -3.55 -8.71
N LEU A 198 -13.91 -4.83 -8.72
CA LEU A 198 -14.14 -5.58 -9.95
C LEU A 198 -15.21 -4.92 -10.82
N VAL A 199 -16.33 -4.52 -10.22
CA VAL A 199 -17.42 -3.84 -10.93
C VAL A 199 -16.95 -2.52 -11.54
N GLY A 200 -16.19 -1.71 -10.78
CA GLY A 200 -15.58 -0.47 -11.29
C GLY A 200 -14.65 -0.71 -12.48
N GLY A 201 -13.78 -1.73 -12.38
CA GLY A 201 -12.88 -2.13 -13.47
C GLY A 201 -13.62 -2.60 -14.73
N LEU A 202 -14.68 -3.42 -14.57
CA LEU A 202 -15.51 -3.88 -15.68
C LEU A 202 -16.23 -2.70 -16.36
N LEU A 203 -16.82 -1.80 -15.57
CA LEU A 203 -17.47 -0.59 -16.10
C LEU A 203 -16.50 0.27 -16.91
N ALA A 204 -15.30 0.52 -16.37
CA ALA A 204 -14.26 1.25 -17.07
C ALA A 204 -13.86 0.56 -18.39
N HIS A 205 -13.71 -0.77 -18.37
CA HIS A 205 -13.36 -1.54 -19.57
C HIS A 205 -14.46 -1.46 -20.65
N PHE A 206 -15.73 -1.59 -20.28
CA PHE A 206 -16.84 -1.47 -21.25
C PHE A 206 -16.98 -0.05 -21.82
N ILE A 207 -16.72 0.99 -21.01
CA ILE A 207 -16.77 2.39 -21.47
C ILE A 207 -15.63 2.66 -22.47
N LEU A 208 -14.41 2.24 -22.14
CA LEU A 208 -13.23 2.42 -23.00
C LEU A 208 -13.34 1.57 -24.28
N SER A 209 -13.83 0.33 -24.20
CA SER A 209 -14.01 -0.54 -25.37
C SER A 209 -15.06 -0.03 -26.35
N LYS A 210 -16.03 0.77 -25.90
CA LYS A 210 -17.08 1.34 -26.76
C LYS A 210 -16.64 2.64 -27.44
N ASN A 211 -15.62 3.31 -26.91
CA ASN A 211 -15.13 4.58 -27.41
C ASN A 211 -13.84 4.35 -28.23
N ASN A 212 -13.97 3.81 -29.45
CA ASN A 212 -12.90 3.69 -30.46
C ASN A 212 -12.49 5.07 -31.00
N SER A 213 -12.07 5.98 -30.12
CA SER A 213 -11.52 7.28 -30.49
C SER A 213 -10.04 7.28 -30.19
N ASP A 214 -9.25 7.77 -31.15
CA ASP A 214 -7.78 7.92 -31.13
C ASP A 214 -7.28 8.95 -30.09
N LYS A 215 -8.07 9.16 -29.02
CA LYS A 215 -7.80 10.07 -27.92
C LYS A 215 -7.23 9.28 -26.76
N ASP A 216 -6.19 9.85 -26.16
CA ASP A 216 -5.49 9.32 -24.98
C ASP A 216 -6.54 8.85 -23.94
N PRO A 217 -6.53 7.59 -23.47
CA PRO A 217 -7.53 7.06 -22.54
C PRO A 217 -7.68 7.93 -21.28
N ASP A 218 -6.60 8.61 -20.88
CA ASP A 218 -6.60 9.58 -19.78
C ASP A 218 -7.54 10.77 -20.03
N SER A 219 -7.65 11.25 -21.27
CA SER A 219 -8.54 12.37 -21.63
C SER A 219 -10.03 12.01 -21.64
N ILE A 220 -10.35 10.72 -21.85
CA ILE A 220 -11.73 10.20 -21.85
C ILE A 220 -12.21 10.00 -20.41
N LEU A 221 -11.34 9.50 -19.54
CA LEU A 221 -11.64 9.27 -18.12
C LEU A 221 -11.70 10.59 -17.32
N GLN A 222 -10.85 11.58 -17.64
CA GLN A 222 -10.80 12.87 -16.95
C GLN A 222 -12.05 13.75 -17.15
N ASN A 223 -12.78 13.59 -18.27
CA ASN A 223 -13.88 14.50 -18.62
C ASN A 223 -15.23 14.21 -17.94
N GLY A 224 -15.30 13.32 -16.95
CA GLY A 224 -16.56 13.13 -16.24
C GLY A 224 -16.62 12.06 -15.16
N ILE A 225 -15.56 11.31 -14.89
CA ILE A 225 -15.59 10.24 -13.89
C ILE A 225 -14.45 10.47 -12.90
N PHE A 226 -14.78 11.19 -11.82
CA PHE A 226 -13.99 11.36 -10.60
C PHE A 226 -13.91 10.03 -9.81
N PHE A 227 -13.75 8.90 -10.50
CA PHE A 227 -13.65 7.56 -9.92
C PHE A 227 -12.36 6.92 -10.42
N ARG A 228 -11.24 7.49 -9.98
CA ARG A 228 -9.99 6.74 -9.88
C ARG A 228 -9.99 6.05 -8.52
N LEU A 229 -10.81 5.01 -8.40
CA LEU A 229 -10.66 4.03 -7.33
C LEU A 229 -10.08 2.78 -7.98
N VAL A 230 -8.87 2.46 -7.51
CA VAL A 230 -8.02 1.29 -7.78
C VAL A 230 -7.02 1.45 -8.92
#